data_AF-A0A8T4CGY7-F1
#
_entry.id   AF-A0A8T4CGY7-F1
#
_cell.length_a   1.000
_cell.length_b   1.000
_cell.length_c   1.000
_cell.angle_alpha   90.00
_cell.angle_beta   90.00
_cell.angle_gamma   90.00
#
_symmetry.space_group_name_H-M   'P 1'
#
loop_
_entity.id
_entity.type
_entity.pdbx_description
1 polymer ?
#
loop_
_entity_poly.entity_id
_entity_poly.type
_entity_poly.pdbx_seq_one_letter_code
_entity_poly.pdbx_strand_id
1 'polypeptide(L)' 'MRLSDKQITTLLLAAQGVGAVFVGIFLAAYLAGLPSTAVFHSEPAFRIPLAVFGAVLLVMVLSASVLAVLSKKD' A
#
# COMPACT_ATOMS: atom_id res chain seq x y z
N MET A 1 -18.65 -16.77 -0.93
CA MET A 1 -17.93 -17.02 0.35
C MET A 1 -17.92 -15.73 1.15
N ARG A 2 -18.68 -15.64 2.25
CA ARG A 2 -18.88 -14.37 2.97
C ARG A 2 -17.84 -14.23 4.08
N LEU A 3 -16.98 -13.22 3.98
CA LEU A 3 -16.04 -12.88 5.06
C LEU A 3 -16.81 -12.33 6.26
N SER A 4 -16.30 -12.62 7.46
CA SER A 4 -16.83 -11.99 8.67
C SER A 4 -16.43 -10.52 8.77
N ASP A 5 -17.24 -9.71 9.45
CA ASP A 5 -16.95 -8.28 9.66
C ASP A 5 -15.57 -8.08 10.30
N LYS A 6 -15.19 -8.94 11.24
CA LYS A 6 -13.86 -8.92 11.87
C LYS A 6 -12.73 -9.09 10.84
N GLN A 7 -12.88 -10.00 9.87
CA GLN A 7 -11.89 -10.21 8.82
C GLN A 7 -11.80 -9.01 7.89
N ILE A 8 -12.94 -8.41 7.54
CA ILE A 8 -13.01 -7.21 6.70
C ILE A 8 -12.31 -6.03 7.41
N THR A 9 -12.65 -5.76 8.67
CA THR A 9 -12.02 -4.70 9.47
C THR A 9 -10.51 -4.92 9.60
N THR A 10 -10.08 -6.16 9.84
CA THR A 10 -8.65 -6.49 9.94
C THR A 10 -7.92 -6.24 8.61
N LEU A 11 -8.50 -6.66 7.48
CA LEU A 11 -7.94 -6.41 6.15
C LEU A 11 -7.84 -4.92 5.85
N LEU A 12 -8.88 -4.14 6.18
CA LEU A 12 -8.90 -2.69 5.97
C LEU A 12 -7.84 -1.98 6.82
N LEU A 13 -7.73 -2.33 8.11
CA LEU A 13 -6.70 -1.76 8.99
C LEU A 13 -5.30 -2.07 8.49
N ALA A 14 -5.05 -3.31 8.08
CA ALA A 14 -3.76 -3.71 7.53
C ALA A 14 -3.45 -2.95 6.24
N ALA A 15 -4.42 -2.81 5.33
CA ALA A 15 -4.24 -2.07 4.08
C ALA A 15 -3.98 -0.58 4.33
N GLN A 16 -4.67 0.03 5.30
CA GLN A 16 -4.44 1.42 5.70
C GLN A 16 -3.05 1.60 6.30
N GLY A 17 -2.61 0.69 7.18
CA GLY A 17 -1.27 0.75 7.78
C GLY A 17 -0.16 0.63 6.73
N VAL A 18 -0.25 -0.37 5.86
CA VAL A 18 0.70 -0.56 4.74
C VAL A 18 0.68 0.66 3.81
N GLY A 19 -0.51 1.16 3.47
CA GLY A 19 -0.68 2.35 2.64
C GLY A 19 -0.06 3.61 3.25
N ALA A 20 -0.25 3.84 4.55
CA ALA A 20 0.33 4.97 5.25
C ALA A 20 1.86 4.91 5.27
N VAL A 21 2.44 3.74 5.52
CA VAL A 21 3.89 3.52 5.46
C VAL A 21 4.42 3.76 4.04
N PHE A 22 3.76 3.19 3.03
CA PHE A 22 4.12 3.39 1.63
C PHE A 22 4.11 4.88 1.24
N VAL A 23 3.03 5.59 1.56
CA VAL A 23 2.89 7.03 1.27
C VAL A 23 3.93 7.84 2.02
N GLY A 24 4.22 7.53 3.29
CA GLY A 24 5.26 8.20 4.06
C GLY A 24 6.64 8.07 3.41
N ILE A 25 7.01 6.87 2.98
CA ILE A 25 8.28 6.62 2.28
C ILE A 25 8.29 7.32 0.92
N PHE A 26 7.18 7.29 0.19
CA PHE A 26 7.04 7.98 -1.09
C PHE A 26 7.25 9.49 -0.92
N LEU A 27 6.56 10.12 0.03
CA LEU A 27 6.73 11.55 0.28
C LEU A 27 8.16 11.87 0.71
N ALA A 28 8.79 11.05 1.56
CA ALA A 28 10.20 11.24 1.91
C ALA A 28 11.11 11.14 0.67
N ALA A 29 10.90 10.15 -0.20
CA ALA A 29 11.72 9.96 -1.39
C ALA A 29 11.59 11.11 -2.41
N TYR A 30 10.41 11.75 -2.49
CA TYR A 30 10.13 12.78 -3.50
C TYR A 30 10.18 14.22 -2.98
N LEU A 31 9.99 14.44 -1.68
CA LEU A 31 9.88 15.76 -1.09
C LEU A 31 11.01 16.10 -0.10
N ALA A 32 11.78 15.11 0.39
CA ALA A 32 12.88 15.40 1.33
C ALA A 32 14.00 16.25 0.71
N GLY A 33 14.10 16.28 -0.63
CA GLY A 33 15.06 17.12 -1.34
C GLY A 33 14.68 18.60 -1.40
N LEU A 34 13.45 18.98 -1.01
CA LEU A 34 12.99 20.37 -1.14
C LEU A 34 13.82 21.33 -0.27
N PRO A 35 14.12 22.55 -0.78
CA PRO A 35 13.64 23.14 -2.03
C PRO A 35 14.46 22.80 -3.29
N SER A 36 15.43 21.88 -3.22
CA SER A 36 16.17 21.42 -4.40
C SER A 36 15.32 20.54 -5.31
N THR A 37 15.83 20.26 -6.51
CA THR A 37 15.23 19.31 -7.47
C THR A 37 15.67 17.86 -7.24
N ALA A 38 16.41 17.57 -6.16
CA ALA A 38 16.88 16.23 -5.86
C ALA A 38 15.72 15.30 -5.47
N VAL A 39 15.70 14.10 -6.05
CA VAL A 39 14.70 13.06 -5.79
C VAL A 39 15.41 11.76 -5.46
N PHE A 40 15.05 11.13 -4.35
CA PHE A 40 15.77 9.97 -3.80
C PHE A 40 15.11 8.62 -4.11
N HIS A 41 14.08 8.56 -4.95
CA HIS A 41 13.35 7.32 -5.26
C HIS A 41 14.24 6.21 -5.85
N SER A 42 15.39 6.57 -6.45
CA SER A 42 16.35 5.62 -7.02
C SER A 42 17.38 5.12 -6.00
N GLU A 43 17.55 5.82 -4.88
CA GLU A 43 18.45 5.40 -3.81
C GLU A 43 17.98 4.08 -3.21
N PRO A 44 18.85 3.08 -3.00
CA PRO A 44 18.46 1.77 -2.46
C PRO A 44 17.64 1.87 -1.17
N ALA A 45 17.97 2.85 -0.32
CA ALA A 45 17.29 3.12 0.95
C ALA A 45 15.80 3.48 0.80
N PHE A 46 15.39 4.08 -0.32
CA PHE A 46 13.98 4.39 -0.61
C PHE A 46 13.38 3.39 -1.58
N ARG A 47 14.14 3.00 -2.62
CA ARG A 47 13.68 2.11 -3.69
C ARG A 47 13.22 0.75 -3.16
N ILE A 48 14.01 0.13 -2.27
CA ILE A 48 13.69 -1.20 -1.74
C ILE A 48 12.41 -1.15 -0.89
N PRO A 49 12.28 -0.27 0.11
CA PRO A 49 11.03 -0.15 0.85
C PRO A 49 9.83 0.23 -0.02
N LEU A 50 9.97 1.17 -0.96
CA LEU A 50 8.91 1.54 -1.91
C LEU A 50 8.41 0.32 -2.71
N ALA A 51 9.33 -0.49 -3.24
CA ALA A 51 8.99 -1.68 -3.99
C ALA A 51 8.28 -2.73 -3.11
N VAL A 52 8.78 -2.98 -1.90
CA VAL A 52 8.22 -3.98 -0.98
C VAL A 52 6.82 -3.56 -0.52
N PHE A 53 6.67 -2.37 0.06
CA PHE A 53 5.37 -1.90 0.55
C PHE A 53 4.39 -1.65 -0.60
N GLY A 54 4.86 -1.19 -1.76
CA GLY A 54 4.04 -1.04 -2.95
C GLY A 54 3.51 -2.37 -3.47
N ALA A 55 4.35 -3.40 -3.53
CA ALA A 55 3.93 -4.74 -3.95
C ALA A 55 2.94 -5.36 -2.96
N VAL A 56 3.18 -5.25 -1.65
CA VAL A 56 2.25 -5.73 -0.62
C VAL A 56 0.91 -5.03 -0.74
N LEU A 57 0.91 -3.69 -0.84
CA LEU A 57 -0.31 -2.91 -0.99
C LEU A 57 -1.10 -3.31 -2.24
N LEU A 58 -0.41 -3.50 -3.37
CA LEU A 58 -1.02 -3.95 -4.63
C LEU A 58 -1.70 -5.32 -4.47
N VAL A 59 -1.02 -6.29 -3.86
CA VAL A 59 -1.58 -7.63 -3.62
C VAL A 59 -2.83 -7.54 -2.73
N MET A 60 -2.83 -6.70 -1.69
CA MET A 60 -3.98 -6.51 -0.82
C MET A 60 -5.17 -5.90 -1.57
N VAL A 61 -4.93 -4.87 -2.39
CA VAL A 61 -5.97 -4.22 -3.20
C VAL A 61 -6.57 -5.19 -4.22
N LEU A 62 -5.73 -5.95 -4.92
CA LEU A 62 -6.18 -6.96 -5.89
C LEU A 62 -7.00 -8.06 -5.20
N SER A 63 -6.52 -8.56 -4.05
CA SER A 63 -7.23 -9.57 -3.28
C SER A 63 -8.59 -9.06 -2.79
N ALA A 64 -8.65 -7.83 -2.26
CA ALA A 64 -9.90 -7.20 -1.85
C ALA A 64 -10.86 -7.00 -3.03
N SER A 65 -10.34 -6.63 -4.21
CA SER A 65 -11.13 -6.44 -5.43
C SER A 65 -11.76 -7.75 -5.90
N VAL A 66 -10.97 -8.84 -5.93
CA VAL A 66 -11.47 -10.18 -6.27
C VAL A 66 -12.56 -10.62 -5.28
N LEU A 67 -12.33 -10.46 -3.97
CA LEU A 67 -13.30 -10.79 -2.94
C LEU A 67 -14.60 -9.97 -3.08
N ALA A 68 -14.50 -8.69 -3.43
CA ALA A 68 -15.65 -7.83 -3.65
C ALA A 68 -16.49 -8.28 -4.86
N VAL A 69 -15.85 -8.70 -5.95
CA VAL A 69 -16.54 -9.24 -7.13
C VAL A 69 -17.23 -10.56 -6.79
N LEU A 70 -16.53 -11.48 -6.12
CA LEU A 70 -17.10 -12.77 -5.72
C LEU A 70 -18.27 -12.62 -4.73
N SER A 71 -18.22 -11.62 -3.85
CA SER A 71 -19.30 -11.36 -2.88
C SER A 71 -20.57 -10.76 -3.48
N LYS A 72 -20.51 -10.22 -4.71
CA LYS A 72 -21.70 -9.72 -5.43
C LYS A 72 -22.43 -10.81 -6.22
N LYS A 73 -21.79 -11.97 -6.41
CA LYS A 73 -22.30 -13.08 -7.22
C LYS A 73 -23.13 -14.09 -6.40
N ASP A 74 -22.98 -14.06 -5.09
CA ASP A 74 -23.84 -14.73 -4.10
C ASP A 74 -24.99 -13.79 -3.70
#